data_AF-A0A2Z6RRH2-F1
#
_entry.id   AF-A0A2Z6RRH2-F1
#
_cell.length_a   1.000
_cell.length_b   1.000
_cell.length_c   1.000
_cell.angle_alpha   90.00
_cell.angle_beta   90.00
_cell.angle_gamma   90.00
#
_symmetry.space_group_name_H-M   'P 1'
#
loop_
_entity.id
_entity.type
_entity.pdbx_description
1 polymer ?
#
loop_
_entity_poly.entity_id
_entity_poly.type
_entity_poly.pdbx_seq_one_letter_code
_entity_poly.pdbx_strand_id
1 'polypeptide(L)'
;MTKWPEARPVSCATAEETSQFIYEDIICRHGCPAKLLSDRGTHFNNQMVEKLLEKFGIKHVFSTPYHPQTNGLVERFNRTLCESLSKLVIQTNEWDRYIAPVLFAYRTSKHSTTKISPFYLVNGREAKLPVDNLSDNLEYINQRLLSLIDDLPHVREEAKIKVRESQVKQKDYHDQKIKKELNFEIGDKVLYYDAAKEKQWTGKLDPKWKGPFYIHEIRQNGAYKLRSMEGKVLRTPVNGSLLKLYYDRQNWAPIIAV
;
A
#
# COMPACT_ATOMS: atom_id res chain seq x y z
N MET A 1 -4.77 12.14 3.45
CA MET A 1 -5.37 13.44 3.10
C MET A 1 -4.52 14.14 2.05
N THR A 2 -3.38 14.73 2.42
CA THR A 2 -2.52 15.49 1.50
C THR A 2 -1.78 14.64 0.47
N LYS A 3 -1.67 13.33 0.71
CA LYS A 3 -0.83 12.40 -0.07
C LYS A 3 0.65 12.79 -0.04
N TRP A 4 1.08 13.58 0.94
CA TRP A 4 2.48 13.92 1.13
C TRP A 4 3.28 12.68 1.55
N PRO A 5 4.27 12.25 0.75
CA PRO A 5 5.14 11.14 1.12
C PRO A 5 6.38 11.63 1.88
N GLU A 6 6.83 10.85 2.84
CA GLU A 6 8.19 10.91 3.42
C GLU A 6 8.85 9.54 3.20
N ALA A 7 10.12 9.53 2.84
CA ALA A 7 10.90 8.31 2.70
C ALA A 7 12.36 8.58 3.06
N ARG A 8 12.99 7.61 3.71
CA ARG A 8 14.40 7.63 4.12
C ARG A 8 15.06 6.33 3.68
N PRO A 9 16.19 6.39 2.95
CA PRO A 9 16.99 5.19 2.68
C PRO A 9 17.66 4.73 3.98
N VAL A 10 17.48 3.46 4.33
CA VAL A 10 18.11 2.83 5.51
C VAL A 10 18.71 1.49 5.09
N SER A 11 19.83 1.12 5.71
CA SER A 11 20.48 -0.18 5.45
C SER A 11 19.68 -1.35 6.06
N CYS A 12 19.05 -1.11 7.21
CA CYS A 12 18.18 -2.06 7.88
C CYS A 12 17.02 -1.31 8.56
N ALA A 13 15.80 -1.80 8.39
CA ALA A 13 14.63 -1.25 9.07
C ALA A 13 14.57 -1.74 10.53
N THR A 14 15.38 -1.13 11.40
CA THR A 14 15.39 -1.42 12.84
C THR A 14 14.37 -0.57 13.59
N ALA A 15 14.12 -0.89 14.87
CA ALA A 15 13.28 -0.07 15.75
C ALA A 15 13.87 1.33 15.97
N GLU A 16 15.20 1.43 16.05
CA GLU A 16 15.93 2.68 16.22
C GLU A 16 15.79 3.58 14.99
N GLU A 17 16.09 3.04 13.81
CA GLU A 17 15.93 3.76 12.53
C GLU A 17 14.49 4.23 12.32
N THR A 18 13.52 3.38 12.66
CA THR A 18 12.10 3.72 12.56
C THR A 18 11.72 4.84 13.52
N SER A 19 12.20 4.78 14.77
CA SER A 19 11.96 5.82 15.78
C SER A 19 12.58 7.16 15.37
N GLN A 20 13.80 7.13 14.84
CA GLN A 20 14.50 8.32 14.38
C GLN A 20 13.81 8.93 13.14
N PHE A 21 13.33 8.09 12.22
CA PHE A 21 12.53 8.54 11.08
C PHE A 21 11.23 9.22 11.52
N ILE A 22 10.49 8.62 12.45
CA ILE A 22 9.25 9.22 12.99
C ILE A 22 9.55 10.56 13.66
N TYR A 23 10.62 10.64 14.45
CA TYR A 23 10.96 11.88 15.14
C TYR A 23 11.42 12.98 14.18
N GLU A 24 12.44 12.73 13.37
CA GLU A 24 13.10 13.76 12.57
C GLU A 24 12.33 14.13 11.30
N ASP A 25 11.84 13.15 10.55
CA ASP A 25 11.22 13.41 9.24
C ASP A 25 9.70 13.63 9.33
N ILE A 26 9.05 13.20 10.42
CA ILE A 26 7.61 13.39 10.63
C ILE A 26 7.35 14.47 11.68
N ILE A 27 7.73 14.23 12.94
CA ILE A 27 7.38 15.12 14.05
C ILE A 27 8.07 16.49 13.91
N CYS A 28 9.39 16.51 13.71
CA CYS A 28 10.14 17.77 13.61
C CYS A 28 9.78 18.59 12.36
N ARG A 29 9.28 17.96 11.29
CA ARG A 29 8.90 18.66 10.05
C ARG A 29 7.45 19.12 10.01
N HIS A 30 6.53 18.29 10.48
CA HIS A 30 5.09 18.47 10.28
C HIS A 30 4.31 18.64 11.59
N GLY A 31 4.97 18.46 12.73
CA GLY A 31 4.34 18.37 14.05
C GLY A 31 3.82 16.97 14.36
N CYS A 32 3.26 16.80 15.56
CA CYS A 32 2.78 15.52 16.05
C CYS A 32 1.47 15.11 15.36
N PRO A 33 1.43 14.00 14.60
CA PRO A 33 0.17 13.51 14.06
C PRO A 33 -0.73 12.97 15.18
N ALA A 34 -2.05 13.09 15.02
CA ALA A 34 -2.98 12.54 16.01
C ALA A 34 -2.93 10.99 16.11
N LYS A 35 -2.62 10.31 15.00
CA LYS A 35 -2.56 8.85 14.91
C LYS A 35 -1.47 8.40 13.95
N LEU A 36 -0.75 7.34 14.29
CA LEU A 36 0.11 6.59 13.39
C LEU A 36 -0.57 5.26 13.05
N LEU A 37 -0.67 4.92 11.77
CA LEU A 37 -1.21 3.64 11.31
C LEU A 37 -0.12 2.86 10.58
N SER A 38 0.27 1.71 11.11
CA SER A 38 1.29 0.82 10.53
C SER A 38 0.81 -0.63 10.50
N ASP A 39 1.52 -1.50 9.79
CA ASP A 39 1.36 -2.95 10.00
C ASP A 39 2.02 -3.39 11.32
N ARG A 40 1.91 -4.69 11.62
CA ARG A 40 2.50 -5.32 12.80
C ARG A 40 3.96 -5.73 12.60
N GLY A 41 4.68 -5.11 11.66
CA GLY A 41 6.12 -5.32 11.48
C GLY A 41 6.87 -5.03 12.78
N THR A 42 7.90 -5.81 13.08
CA THR A 42 8.66 -5.72 14.34
C THR A 42 9.34 -4.37 14.54
N HIS A 43 9.68 -3.69 13.45
CA HIS A 43 10.25 -2.34 13.45
C HIS A 43 9.24 -1.25 13.85
N PHE A 44 7.93 -1.49 13.70
CA PHE A 44 6.88 -0.62 14.23
C PHE A 44 6.34 -1.11 15.58
N ASN A 45 6.19 -2.42 15.76
CA ASN A 45 5.62 -3.03 16.96
C ASN A 45 6.72 -3.40 17.96
N ASN A 46 7.24 -2.40 18.67
CA ASN A 46 8.25 -2.55 19.71
C ASN A 46 8.14 -1.44 20.76
N GLN A 47 8.75 -1.65 21.93
CA GLN A 47 8.68 -0.73 23.06
C GLN A 47 9.31 0.65 22.79
N MET A 48 10.28 0.74 21.88
CA MET A 48 10.97 2.00 21.58
C MET A 48 10.03 2.96 20.84
N VAL A 49 9.39 2.46 19.77
CA VAL A 49 8.38 3.20 19.01
C VAL A 49 7.17 3.50 19.89
N GLU A 50 6.70 2.52 20.68
CA GLU A 50 5.58 2.72 21.61
C GLU A 50 5.83 3.89 22.58
N LYS A 51 6.96 3.89 23.29
CA LYS A 51 7.33 4.97 24.22
C LYS A 51 7.50 6.32 23.53
N LEU A 52 8.05 6.35 22.31
CA LEU A 52 8.16 7.57 21.52
C LEU A 52 6.76 8.14 21.24
N LEU A 53 5.85 7.31 20.73
CA LEU A 53 4.51 7.74 20.37
C LEU A 53 3.70 8.18 21.60
N GLU A 54 3.82 7.48 22.74
CA GLU A 54 3.21 7.89 24.01
C GLU A 54 3.72 9.25 24.48
N LYS A 55 5.04 9.49 24.44
CA LYS A 55 5.65 10.76 24.84
C LYS A 55 5.12 11.95 24.04
N PHE A 56 4.84 11.73 22.76
CA PHE A 56 4.31 12.75 21.86
C PHE A 56 2.78 12.75 21.73
N GLY A 57 2.07 11.93 22.52
CA GLY A 57 0.60 11.86 22.50
C GLY A 57 0.02 11.30 21.19
N ILE A 58 0.79 10.51 20.45
CA ILE A 58 0.40 9.96 19.15
C ILE A 58 -0.24 8.59 19.36
N LYS A 59 -1.49 8.42 18.93
CA LYS A 59 -2.17 7.11 19.02
C LYS A 59 -1.67 6.16 17.94
N HIS A 60 -0.97 5.09 18.33
CA HIS A 60 -0.59 4.02 17.42
C HIS A 60 -1.78 3.08 17.14
N VAL A 61 -2.06 2.84 15.87
CA VAL A 61 -3.08 1.90 15.40
C VAL A 61 -2.39 0.90 14.49
N PHE A 62 -2.62 -0.39 14.72
CA PHE A 62 -2.11 -1.43 13.83
C PHE A 62 -3.15 -1.81 12.78
N SER A 63 -2.71 -1.96 11.54
CA SER A 63 -3.56 -2.52 10.49
C SER A 63 -3.86 -3.98 10.80
N THR A 64 -5.13 -4.36 10.68
CA THR A 64 -5.51 -5.76 10.69
C THR A 64 -5.05 -6.41 9.38
N PRO A 65 -4.80 -7.73 9.35
CA PRO A 65 -4.45 -8.46 8.12
C PRO A 65 -5.43 -8.21 6.94
N TYR A 66 -6.66 -7.83 7.26
CA TYR A 66 -7.74 -7.52 6.31
C TYR A 66 -7.97 -6.01 6.08
N HIS A 67 -6.96 -5.15 6.22
CA HIS A 67 -7.05 -3.72 5.86
C HIS A 67 -6.23 -3.34 4.62
N PRO A 68 -6.61 -3.85 3.43
CA PRO A 68 -5.92 -3.55 2.16
C PRO A 68 -6.04 -2.07 1.75
N GLN A 69 -6.96 -1.29 2.33
CA GLN A 69 -7.13 0.12 1.97
C GLN A 69 -5.95 1.00 2.39
N THR A 70 -5.44 0.85 3.62
CA THR A 70 -4.35 1.70 4.11
C THR A 70 -3.00 1.21 3.61
N ASN A 71 -2.73 -0.10 3.73
CA ASN A 71 -1.52 -0.67 3.14
C ASN A 71 -1.49 -0.40 1.63
N GLY A 72 -2.62 -0.50 0.94
CA GLY A 72 -2.72 -0.20 -0.49
C GLY A 72 -2.42 1.26 -0.87
N LEU A 73 -2.51 2.23 0.05
CA LEU A 73 -2.04 3.59 -0.24
C LEU A 73 -0.52 3.67 -0.23
N VAL A 74 0.11 3.12 0.80
CA VAL A 74 1.58 3.06 0.92
C VAL A 74 2.17 2.19 -0.18
N GLU A 75 1.59 1.02 -0.46
CA GLU A 75 2.03 0.12 -1.53
C GLU A 75 1.95 0.77 -2.92
N ARG A 76 0.89 1.54 -3.20
CA ARG A 76 0.79 2.30 -4.45
C ARG A 76 1.86 3.37 -4.54
N PHE A 77 2.09 4.11 -3.47
CA PHE A 77 3.16 5.09 -3.42
C PHE A 77 4.53 4.43 -3.64
N ASN A 78 4.81 3.33 -2.93
CA ASN A 78 6.07 2.59 -3.07
C ASN A 78 6.28 2.12 -4.51
N ARG A 79 5.22 1.66 -5.18
CA ARG A 79 5.29 1.33 -6.62
C ARG A 79 5.67 2.53 -7.46
N THR A 80 4.99 3.67 -7.29
CA THR A 80 5.32 4.91 -8.01
C THR A 80 6.75 5.36 -7.72
N LEU A 81 7.21 5.26 -6.47
CA LEU A 81 8.57 5.59 -6.07
C LEU A 81 9.58 4.70 -6.82
N CYS A 82 9.39 3.38 -6.81
CA CYS A 82 10.24 2.43 -7.53
C CYS A 82 10.26 2.69 -9.04
N GLU A 83 9.10 2.93 -9.66
CA GLU A 83 8.98 3.23 -11.10
C GLU A 83 9.65 4.57 -11.48
N SER A 84 9.61 5.57 -10.60
CA SER A 84 10.29 6.84 -10.80
C SER A 84 11.81 6.68 -10.66
N LEU A 85 12.26 5.95 -9.63
CA LEU A 85 13.69 5.66 -9.43
C LEU A 85 14.26 4.86 -10.60
N SER A 86 13.54 3.85 -11.09
CA SER A 86 14.01 3.01 -12.20
C SER A 86 14.23 3.78 -13.51
N LYS A 87 13.64 4.98 -13.65
CA LYS A 87 13.85 5.85 -14.82
C LYS A 87 15.07 6.77 -14.69
N LEU A 88 15.53 7.01 -13.46
CA LEU A 88 16.65 7.93 -13.16
C LEU A 88 17.96 7.19 -12.90
N VAL A 89 17.87 5.99 -12.35
CA VAL A 89 19.01 5.21 -11.90
C VAL A 89 19.63 4.48 -13.09
N ILE A 90 20.85 4.88 -13.46
CA ILE A 90 21.67 4.19 -14.48
C ILE A 90 22.45 3.04 -13.83
N GLN A 91 22.96 3.25 -12.61
CA GLN A 91 23.68 2.26 -11.81
C GLN A 91 22.92 1.99 -10.50
N THR A 92 22.61 0.72 -10.22
CA THR A 92 21.69 0.30 -9.14
C THR A 92 22.10 0.66 -7.72
N ASN A 93 23.33 1.13 -7.52
CA ASN A 93 23.97 1.44 -6.24
C ASN A 93 23.88 2.93 -5.84
N GLU A 94 23.29 3.80 -6.66
CA GLU A 94 23.15 5.25 -6.36
C GLU A 94 21.69 5.73 -6.22
N TRP A 95 20.74 4.79 -6.12
CA TRP A 95 19.30 5.10 -6.09
C TRP A 95 18.88 5.99 -4.92
N ASP A 96 19.58 5.89 -3.80
CA ASP A 96 19.34 6.62 -2.56
C ASP A 96 19.48 8.15 -2.76
N ARG A 97 20.43 8.58 -3.58
CA ARG A 97 20.64 9.99 -3.95
C ARG A 97 19.44 10.61 -4.68
N TYR A 98 18.68 9.78 -5.41
CA TYR A 98 17.52 10.21 -6.18
C TYR A 98 16.22 10.22 -5.37
N ILE A 99 16.22 9.75 -4.11
CA ILE A 99 15.02 9.75 -3.27
C ILE A 99 14.49 11.17 -3.07
N ALA A 100 15.33 12.12 -2.66
CA ALA A 100 14.88 13.49 -2.42
C ALA A 100 14.34 14.18 -3.70
N PRO A 101 15.02 14.13 -4.86
CA PRO A 101 14.48 14.62 -6.13
C PRO A 101 13.14 13.99 -6.54
N VAL A 102 13.01 12.66 -6.40
CA VAL A 102 11.77 11.95 -6.76
C VAL A 102 10.63 12.32 -5.82
N LEU A 103 10.89 12.40 -4.52
CA LEU A 103 9.91 12.88 -3.54
C LEU A 103 9.47 14.31 -3.86
N PHE A 104 10.41 15.19 -4.19
CA PHE A 104 10.09 16.56 -4.59
C PHE A 104 9.19 16.60 -5.82
N ALA A 105 9.55 15.87 -6.89
CA ALA A 105 8.73 15.77 -8.10
C ALA A 105 7.33 15.21 -7.81
N TYR A 106 7.21 14.21 -6.93
CA TYR A 106 5.92 13.67 -6.51
C TYR A 106 5.10 14.72 -5.73
N ARG A 107 5.73 15.45 -4.81
CA ARG A 107 5.09 16.46 -3.97
C ARG A 107 4.58 17.65 -4.79
N THR A 108 5.24 18.02 -5.87
CA THR A 108 4.86 19.15 -6.74
C THR A 108 3.93 18.74 -7.88
N SER A 109 3.82 17.45 -8.19
CA SER A 109 2.90 16.94 -9.21
C SER A 109 1.46 16.83 -8.69
N LYS A 110 0.48 17.18 -9.53
CA LYS A 110 -0.94 17.01 -9.20
C LYS A 110 -1.27 15.53 -9.00
N HIS A 111 -1.80 15.18 -7.83
CA HIS A 111 -2.14 13.79 -7.53
C HIS A 111 -3.44 13.38 -8.24
N SER A 112 -3.49 12.17 -8.82
CA SER A 112 -4.62 11.72 -9.66
C SER A 112 -5.98 11.74 -8.96
N THR A 113 -6.02 11.41 -7.67
CA THR A 113 -7.24 11.43 -6.82
C THR A 113 -7.71 12.84 -6.44
N THR A 114 -6.83 13.68 -5.89
CA THR A 114 -7.21 15.01 -5.38
C THR A 114 -7.23 16.07 -6.47
N LYS A 115 -6.54 15.82 -7.59
CA LYS A 115 -6.23 16.79 -8.66
C LYS A 115 -5.39 17.99 -8.22
N ILE A 116 -4.84 17.92 -7.02
CA ILE A 116 -4.06 18.98 -6.37
C ILE A 116 -2.71 18.40 -5.93
N SER A 117 -1.64 19.21 -6.00
CA SER A 117 -0.32 18.79 -5.56
C SER A 117 -0.28 18.59 -4.03
N PRO A 118 0.42 17.56 -3.52
CA PRO A 118 0.67 17.44 -2.09
C PRO A 118 1.32 18.69 -1.48
N PHE A 119 2.19 19.36 -2.24
CA PHE A 119 2.89 20.58 -1.81
C PHE A 119 1.92 21.73 -1.55
N TYR A 120 0.95 21.96 -2.44
CA TYR A 120 -0.09 22.95 -2.22
C TYR A 120 -0.97 22.58 -1.01
N LEU A 121 -1.36 21.31 -0.86
CA LEU A 121 -2.19 20.90 0.27
C LEU A 121 -1.51 21.09 1.64
N VAL A 122 -0.18 20.95 1.72
CA VAL A 122 0.59 21.15 2.95
C VAL A 122 0.91 22.63 3.17
N ASN A 123 1.43 23.33 2.16
CA ASN A 123 2.01 24.67 2.30
C ASN A 123 1.05 25.81 1.89
N GLY A 124 -0.07 25.47 1.25
CA GLY A 124 -1.04 26.43 0.71
C GLY A 124 -0.50 27.30 -0.42
N ARG A 125 0.57 26.85 -1.08
CA ARG A 125 1.16 27.47 -2.28
C ARG A 125 1.79 26.41 -3.14
N GLU A 126 1.97 26.69 -4.42
CA GLU A 126 2.77 25.82 -5.28
C GLU A 126 4.27 25.99 -4.97
N ALA A 127 5.04 24.94 -5.24
CA ALA A 127 6.49 25.02 -5.19
C ALA A 127 6.97 25.84 -6.39
N LYS A 128 7.94 26.72 -6.17
CA LYS A 128 8.61 27.40 -7.29
C LYS A 128 9.62 26.44 -7.90
N LEU A 129 9.43 26.13 -9.19
CA LEU A 129 10.32 25.33 -9.99
C LEU A 129 11.23 26.24 -10.83
N PRO A 130 12.41 25.76 -11.26
CA PRO A 130 13.31 26.54 -12.11
C PRO A 130 12.67 27.02 -13.44
N VAL A 131 11.62 26.36 -13.90
CA VAL A 131 10.87 26.71 -15.12
C VAL A 131 9.83 27.82 -14.87
N ASP A 132 9.51 28.11 -13.61
CA ASP A 132 8.49 29.08 -13.25
C ASP A 132 9.05 30.51 -13.31
N ASN A 133 8.67 31.25 -14.35
CA ASN A 133 8.94 32.68 -14.46
C ASN A 133 7.91 33.50 -13.65
N LEU A 134 7.92 33.35 -12.33
CA LEU A 134 7.00 34.08 -11.44
C LEU A 134 7.73 35.22 -10.74
N SER A 135 7.33 36.46 -11.06
CA SER A 135 7.70 37.66 -10.30
C SER A 135 6.81 37.75 -9.06
N ASP A 136 7.39 37.74 -7.87
CA ASP A 136 6.63 38.00 -6.64
C ASP A 136 6.38 39.50 -6.54
N ASN A 137 5.18 39.96 -6.93
CA ASN A 137 4.73 41.30 -6.56
C ASN A 137 3.92 41.25 -5.25
N LEU A 138 3.81 42.40 -4.58
CA LEU A 138 3.13 42.51 -3.28
C LEU A 138 1.64 42.10 -3.35
N GLU A 139 1.01 42.31 -4.49
CA GLU A 139 -0.39 41.98 -4.73
C GLU A 139 -0.63 40.46 -4.78
N TYR A 140 0.28 39.71 -5.39
CA TYR A 140 0.30 38.25 -5.37
C TYR A 140 0.48 37.70 -3.94
N ILE A 141 1.34 38.33 -3.13
CA ILE A 141 1.53 37.94 -1.73
C ILE A 141 0.24 38.16 -0.92
N ASN A 142 -0.43 39.30 -1.11
CA ASN A 142 -1.68 39.63 -0.41
C ASN A 142 -2.83 38.69 -0.82
N GLN A 143 -3.01 38.43 -2.12
CA GLN A 143 -4.00 37.45 -2.60
C GLN A 143 -3.71 36.04 -2.06
N ARG A 144 -2.43 35.66 -1.97
CA ARG A 144 -2.03 34.39 -1.35
C ARG A 144 -2.40 34.35 0.13
N LEU A 145 -2.17 35.41 0.89
CA LEU A 145 -2.51 35.43 2.32
C LEU A 145 -4.02 35.22 2.54
N LEU A 146 -4.85 35.87 1.74
CA LEU A 146 -6.31 35.74 1.81
C LEU A 146 -6.76 34.30 1.46
N SER A 147 -6.26 33.73 0.37
CA SER A 147 -6.58 32.34 -0.02
C SER A 147 -6.07 31.29 0.97
N LEU A 148 -4.99 31.56 1.71
CA LEU A 148 -4.52 30.66 2.78
C LEU A 148 -5.51 30.57 3.95
N ILE A 149 -6.19 31.67 4.27
CA ILE A 149 -7.11 31.76 5.40
C ILE A 149 -8.48 31.23 5.01
N ASP A 150 -9.01 31.67 3.87
CA ASP A 150 -10.40 31.40 3.49
C ASP A 150 -10.53 30.13 2.62
N ASP A 151 -9.68 29.96 1.62
CA ASP A 151 -9.85 28.91 0.61
C ASP A 151 -9.16 27.59 0.99
N LEU A 152 -7.97 27.64 1.57
CA LEU A 152 -7.17 26.44 1.85
C LEU A 152 -7.89 25.43 2.76
N PRO A 153 -8.62 25.82 3.82
CA PRO A 153 -9.42 24.89 4.61
C PRO A 153 -10.47 24.16 3.76
N HIS A 154 -11.15 24.89 2.88
CA HIS A 154 -12.16 24.34 1.97
C HIS A 154 -11.53 23.35 0.98
N VAL A 155 -10.44 23.74 0.34
CA VAL A 155 -9.66 22.90 -0.59
C VAL A 155 -9.18 21.61 0.10
N ARG A 156 -8.73 21.70 1.36
CA ARG A 156 -8.32 20.52 2.13
C ARG A 156 -9.50 19.60 2.44
N GLU A 157 -10.67 20.13 2.74
CA GLU A 157 -11.86 19.30 2.97
C GLU A 157 -12.34 18.62 1.69
N GLU A 158 -12.39 19.34 0.57
CA GLU A 158 -12.69 18.72 -0.73
C GLU A 158 -11.71 17.60 -1.07
N ALA A 159 -10.41 17.82 -0.83
CA ALA A 159 -9.40 16.79 -1.04
C ALA A 159 -9.64 15.57 -0.14
N LYS A 160 -10.07 15.75 1.12
CA LYS A 160 -10.48 14.64 1.99
C LYS A 160 -11.68 13.89 1.41
N ILE A 161 -12.70 14.59 0.94
CA ILE A 161 -13.91 13.99 0.35
C ILE A 161 -13.54 13.16 -0.87
N LYS A 162 -12.81 13.73 -1.84
CA LYS A 162 -12.34 13.01 -3.05
C LYS A 162 -11.52 11.76 -2.71
N VAL A 163 -10.67 11.83 -1.68
CA VAL A 163 -9.91 10.67 -1.21
C VAL A 163 -10.82 9.60 -0.61
N ARG A 164 -11.79 9.97 0.22
CA ARG A 164 -12.76 9.03 0.80
C ARG A 164 -13.60 8.36 -0.29
N GLU A 165 -14.13 9.14 -1.24
CA GLU A 165 -14.90 8.62 -2.37
C GLU A 165 -14.09 7.64 -3.22
N SER A 166 -12.83 7.97 -3.51
CA SER A 166 -11.94 7.06 -4.24
C SER A 166 -11.67 5.76 -3.47
N GLN A 167 -11.55 5.82 -2.15
CA GLN A 167 -11.38 4.64 -1.30
C GLN A 167 -12.64 3.77 -1.26
N VAL A 168 -13.83 4.39 -1.20
CA VAL A 168 -15.12 3.68 -1.26
C VAL A 168 -15.29 3.01 -2.61
N LYS A 169 -15.12 3.74 -3.73
CA LYS A 169 -15.20 3.17 -5.09
C LYS A 169 -14.24 1.99 -5.28
N GLN A 170 -13.00 2.11 -4.77
CA GLN A 170 -12.03 1.03 -4.85
C GLN A 170 -12.44 -0.20 -4.02
N LYS A 171 -13.03 0.02 -2.84
CA LYS A 171 -13.58 -1.05 -2.01
C LYS A 171 -14.75 -1.73 -2.71
N ASP A 172 -15.70 -0.96 -3.23
CA ASP A 172 -16.87 -1.51 -3.90
C ASP A 172 -16.47 -2.34 -5.12
N TYR A 173 -15.53 -1.85 -5.92
CA TYR A 173 -14.97 -2.60 -7.05
C TYR A 173 -14.29 -3.90 -6.62
N HIS A 174 -13.48 -3.84 -5.55
CA HIS A 174 -12.81 -5.01 -4.98
C HIS A 174 -13.81 -6.02 -4.42
N ASP A 175 -14.80 -5.58 -3.65
CA ASP A 175 -15.82 -6.42 -3.03
C ASP A 175 -16.76 -7.03 -4.10
N GLN A 176 -17.07 -6.30 -5.18
CA GLN A 176 -17.79 -6.85 -6.33
C GLN A 176 -16.99 -7.94 -7.06
N LYS A 177 -15.66 -7.78 -7.14
CA LYS A 177 -14.79 -8.78 -7.73
C LYS A 177 -14.68 -10.03 -6.84
N ILE A 178 -14.55 -9.85 -5.53
CA ILE A 178 -14.52 -10.96 -4.56
C ILE A 178 -15.86 -11.69 -4.48
N LYS A 179 -17.01 -10.98 -4.54
CA LYS A 179 -18.33 -11.64 -4.58
C LYS A 179 -18.54 -12.49 -5.85
N LYS A 180 -17.75 -12.28 -6.90
CA LYS A 180 -17.71 -13.17 -8.07
C LYS A 180 -16.75 -14.36 -7.90
N GLU A 181 -15.93 -14.40 -6.85
CA GLU A 181 -14.99 -15.49 -6.58
C GLU A 181 -15.66 -16.59 -5.72
N LEU A 182 -16.23 -17.57 -6.43
CA LEU A 182 -16.45 -18.97 -6.06
C LEU A 182 -16.77 -19.24 -4.58
N ASN A 183 -18.06 -19.44 -4.28
CA ASN A 183 -18.46 -20.15 -3.07
C ASN A 183 -18.08 -21.63 -3.25
N PHE A 184 -17.11 -22.11 -2.47
CA PHE A 184 -16.73 -23.51 -2.48
C PHE A 184 -17.56 -24.29 -1.47
N GLU A 185 -17.95 -25.50 -1.82
CA GLU A 185 -18.67 -26.41 -0.95
C GLU A 185 -17.72 -27.42 -0.29
N ILE A 186 -18.13 -27.97 0.86
CA ILE A 186 -17.36 -29.04 1.51
C ILE A 186 -17.29 -30.23 0.55
N GLY A 187 -16.07 -30.68 0.25
CA GLY A 187 -15.81 -31.75 -0.72
C GLY A 187 -15.33 -31.26 -2.08
N ASP A 188 -15.40 -29.96 -2.40
CA ASP A 188 -14.84 -29.44 -3.65
C ASP A 188 -13.34 -29.70 -3.74
N LYS A 189 -12.91 -30.18 -4.92
CA LYS A 189 -11.49 -30.35 -5.23
C LYS A 189 -10.92 -29.01 -5.72
N VAL A 190 -9.90 -28.51 -5.03
CA VAL A 190 -9.33 -27.17 -5.28
C VAL A 190 -7.81 -27.21 -5.36
N LEU A 191 -7.24 -26.26 -6.10
CA LEU A 191 -5.83 -25.90 -6.05
C LEU A 191 -5.64 -24.71 -5.12
N TYR A 192 -4.54 -24.71 -4.37
CA TYR A 192 -4.14 -23.66 -3.46
C TYR A 192 -2.97 -22.84 -4.02
N TYR A 193 -3.10 -21.52 -4.07
CA TYR A 193 -2.03 -20.61 -4.51
C TYR A 193 -1.05 -20.30 -3.38
N ASP A 194 0.21 -20.69 -3.57
CA ASP A 194 1.30 -20.38 -2.66
C ASP A 194 1.87 -18.98 -2.93
N ALA A 195 1.23 -17.97 -2.35
CA ALA A 195 1.64 -16.57 -2.48
C ALA A 195 3.05 -16.27 -1.93
N ALA A 196 3.63 -17.14 -1.09
CA ALA A 196 4.98 -16.94 -0.57
C ALA A 196 6.05 -17.06 -1.67
N LYS A 197 5.81 -17.89 -2.70
CA LYS A 197 6.73 -18.09 -3.82
C LYS A 197 6.88 -16.87 -4.72
N GLU A 198 5.91 -15.96 -4.74
CA GLU A 198 6.00 -14.71 -5.51
C GLU A 198 7.00 -13.71 -4.93
N LYS A 199 7.24 -13.78 -3.62
CA LYS A 199 8.15 -12.88 -2.92
C LYS A 199 9.61 -13.33 -2.98
N GLN A 200 9.88 -14.53 -3.50
CA GLN A 200 11.22 -15.10 -3.60
C GLN A 200 11.71 -15.08 -5.06
N TRP A 201 12.90 -14.54 -5.31
CA TRP A 201 13.47 -14.43 -6.66
C TRP A 201 13.59 -15.79 -7.35
N THR A 202 13.97 -16.83 -6.60
CA THR A 202 14.11 -18.22 -7.07
C THR A 202 12.77 -18.91 -7.33
N GLY A 203 11.69 -18.48 -6.68
CA GLY A 203 10.35 -19.10 -6.78
C GLY A 203 9.50 -18.56 -7.94
N LYS A 204 9.99 -17.60 -8.73
CA LYS A 204 9.23 -16.99 -9.83
C LYS A 204 8.85 -17.99 -10.94
N LEU A 205 9.69 -18.99 -11.19
CA LEU A 205 9.48 -20.02 -12.22
C LEU A 205 8.82 -21.30 -11.67
N ASP A 206 8.64 -21.41 -10.36
CA ASP A 206 8.04 -22.58 -9.74
C ASP A 206 6.53 -22.66 -10.00
N PRO A 207 5.94 -23.87 -10.03
CA PRO A 207 4.49 -24.04 -9.96
C PRO A 207 3.94 -23.37 -8.69
N LYS A 208 3.12 -22.34 -8.89
CA LYS A 208 2.53 -21.54 -7.82
C LYS A 208 1.26 -22.14 -7.23
N TRP A 209 0.62 -23.04 -7.97
CA TRP A 209 -0.59 -23.73 -7.54
C TRP A 209 -0.21 -25.12 -7.02
N LYS A 210 -0.53 -25.39 -5.76
CA LYS A 210 -0.36 -26.69 -5.09
C LYS A 210 -1.68 -27.44 -5.04
N GLY A 211 -1.61 -28.75 -5.02
CA GLY A 211 -2.76 -29.64 -4.83
C GLY A 211 -2.77 -30.79 -5.84
N PRO A 212 -3.91 -31.46 -6.01
CA PRO A 212 -5.24 -31.08 -5.50
C PRO A 212 -5.42 -31.22 -3.97
N PHE A 213 -6.36 -30.45 -3.42
CA PHE A 213 -6.87 -30.54 -2.04
C PHE A 213 -8.40 -30.62 -2.05
N TYR A 214 -8.99 -31.01 -0.93
CA TYR A 214 -10.44 -30.93 -0.71
C TYR A 214 -10.79 -29.82 0.27
N ILE A 215 -11.91 -29.13 0.06
CA ILE A 215 -12.52 -28.28 1.08
C ILE A 215 -13.03 -29.18 2.20
N HIS A 216 -12.49 -29.00 3.41
CA HIS A 216 -12.85 -29.78 4.59
C HIS A 216 -13.84 -29.03 5.49
N GLU A 217 -13.65 -27.72 5.63
CA GLU A 217 -14.47 -26.89 6.52
C GLU A 217 -14.58 -25.48 5.96
N ILE A 218 -15.78 -24.91 5.99
CA ILE A 218 -16.05 -23.52 5.61
C ILE A 218 -16.04 -22.68 6.89
N ARG A 219 -15.22 -21.62 6.92
CA ARG A 219 -15.13 -20.65 8.03
C ARG A 219 -15.77 -19.33 7.62
N GLN A 220 -16.03 -18.46 8.60
CA GLN A 220 -16.56 -17.12 8.35
C GLN A 220 -15.60 -16.28 7.49
N ASN A 221 -16.16 -15.31 6.76
CA ASN A 221 -15.42 -14.36 5.91
C ASN A 221 -14.62 -15.00 4.75
N GLY A 222 -15.13 -16.10 4.17
CA GLY A 222 -14.55 -16.71 2.96
C GLY A 222 -13.22 -17.43 3.20
N ALA A 223 -12.97 -17.90 4.43
CA ALA A 223 -11.83 -18.76 4.74
C ALA A 223 -12.25 -20.24 4.73
N TYR A 224 -11.36 -21.11 4.28
CA TYR A 224 -11.62 -22.55 4.13
C TYR A 224 -10.47 -23.36 4.74
N LYS A 225 -10.76 -24.46 5.44
CA LYS A 225 -9.74 -25.46 5.76
C LYS A 225 -9.66 -26.47 4.63
N LEU A 226 -8.42 -26.78 4.25
CA LEU A 226 -8.12 -27.74 3.21
C LEU A 226 -7.72 -29.09 3.83
N ARG A 227 -8.03 -30.17 3.13
CA ARG A 227 -7.56 -31.54 3.41
C ARG A 227 -6.77 -32.05 2.22
N SER A 228 -5.58 -32.61 2.46
CA SER A 228 -4.78 -33.25 1.42
C SER A 228 -5.47 -34.50 0.87
N MET A 229 -5.03 -34.96 -0.31
CA MET A 229 -5.51 -36.22 -0.89
C MET A 229 -5.25 -37.43 0.01
N GLU A 230 -4.21 -37.35 0.84
CA GLU A 230 -3.82 -38.36 1.85
C GLU A 230 -4.66 -38.27 3.14
N GLY A 231 -5.61 -37.34 3.23
CA GLY A 231 -6.51 -37.19 4.38
C GLY A 231 -6.03 -36.23 5.49
N LYS A 232 -4.83 -35.65 5.37
CA LYS A 232 -4.30 -34.70 6.36
C LYS A 232 -4.95 -33.32 6.24
N VAL A 233 -5.55 -32.83 7.32
CA VAL A 233 -6.13 -31.48 7.37
C VAL A 233 -5.04 -30.44 7.62
N LEU A 234 -5.02 -29.39 6.80
CA LEU A 234 -4.09 -28.27 6.97
C LEU A 234 -4.48 -27.45 8.20
N ARG A 235 -3.48 -27.08 9.02
CA ARG A 235 -3.69 -26.32 10.26
C ARG A 235 -4.23 -24.92 10.01
N THR A 236 -3.66 -24.22 9.02
CA THR A 236 -3.97 -22.83 8.73
C THR A 236 -5.12 -22.74 7.72
N PRO A 237 -6.23 -22.05 8.05
CA PRO A 237 -7.28 -21.74 7.07
C PRO A 237 -6.73 -20.87 5.94
N VAL A 238 -7.25 -21.09 4.73
CA VAL A 238 -6.84 -20.40 3.51
C VAL A 238 -7.99 -19.52 3.02
N ASN A 239 -7.68 -18.32 2.53
CA ASN A 239 -8.70 -17.45 1.93
C ASN A 239 -9.17 -18.00 0.58
N GLY A 240 -10.47 -17.95 0.30
CA GLY A 240 -11.06 -18.41 -0.96
C GLY A 240 -10.46 -17.77 -2.21
N SER A 241 -9.97 -16.53 -2.13
CA SER A 241 -9.30 -15.86 -3.26
C SER A 241 -7.97 -16.52 -3.67
N LEU A 242 -7.40 -17.35 -2.80
CA LEU A 242 -6.20 -18.15 -3.09
C LEU A 242 -6.54 -19.56 -3.56
N LEU A 243 -7.81 -19.86 -3.80
CA LEU A 243 -8.30 -21.17 -4.22
C LEU A 243 -8.87 -21.08 -5.65
N LYS A 244 -8.77 -22.18 -6.38
CA LYS A 244 -9.50 -22.37 -7.64
C LYS A 244 -9.96 -23.81 -7.75
N LEU A 245 -11.10 -24.05 -8.39
CA LEU A 245 -11.57 -25.42 -8.66
C LEU A 245 -10.53 -26.18 -9.48
N TYR A 246 -10.28 -27.42 -9.08
CA TYR A 246 -9.45 -28.37 -9.80
C TYR A 246 -10.38 -29.31 -10.59
N TYR A 247 -10.22 -29.30 -11.91
CA TYR A 247 -10.91 -30.24 -12.79
C TYR A 247 -9.94 -31.35 -13.15
N ASP A 248 -10.29 -32.60 -12.81
CA ASP A 248 -9.53 -33.77 -13.23
C ASP A 248 -9.49 -33.82 -14.77
N ARG A 249 -8.30 -33.97 -15.34
CA ARG A 249 -8.15 -34.17 -16.79
C ARG A 249 -8.68 -35.57 -17.10
N GLN A 250 -9.85 -35.67 -17.74
CA GLN A 250 -10.30 -36.94 -18.31
C GLN A 250 -9.31 -37.40 -19.38
N ASN A 251 -9.02 -38.71 -19.39
CA ASN A 251 -8.06 -39.41 -20.25
C ASN A 251 -7.83 -38.75 -21.61
N TRP A 252 -6.76 -37.97 -21.73
CA TRP A 252 -6.25 -37.53 -23.03
C TRP A 252 -5.46 -38.69 -23.64
N ALA A 253 -6.10 -39.45 -24.53
CA ALA A 253 -5.38 -40.31 -25.46
C ALA A 253 -4.96 -39.45 -26.67
N PRO A 254 -3.66 -39.23 -26.93
CA PRO A 254 -3.24 -38.51 -28.12
C PRO A 254 -3.61 -39.34 -29.36
N ILE A 255 -4.42 -38.76 -30.25
CA ILE A 255 -4.63 -39.33 -31.58
C ILE A 255 -3.37 -39.01 -32.38
N ILE A 256 -2.52 -40.02 -32.56
CA ILE A 256 -1.40 -39.94 -33.50
C ILE A 256 -2.02 -40.08 -34.89
N ALA A 257 -2.11 -38.98 -35.62
CA ALA A 257 -2.36 -39.03 -37.05
C ALA A 257 -1.07 -39.54 -37.72
N VAL A 258 -1.14 -40.72 -38.33
CA VAL A 258 -0.10 -41.28 -39.22
C VAL A 258 -0.39 -40.84 -40.65
#